data_AF-A0A9N9UPX8-F1
#
_entry.id   AF-A0A9N9UPX8-F1
#
_cell.length_a   1.000
_cell.length_b   1.000
_cell.length_c   1.000
_cell.angle_alpha   90.00
_cell.angle_beta   90.00
_cell.angle_gamma   90.00
#
_symmetry.space_group_name_H-M   'P 1'
#
loop_
_entity.id
_entity.type
_entity.pdbx_description
1 polymer ?
#
loop_
_entity_poly.entity_id
_entity_poly.type
_entity_poly.pdbx_seq_one_letter_code
_entity_poly.pdbx_strand_id
1 'polypeptide(L)'
;MLARQVDYSKLPPSQAPAHAAGILWNMRRIGTRWQVKTAASTSHQSRAGFVLRRVATTLGAYLVVDFLVSMPPPDPSLVQISKATLFSLHELHVEDVVFRISMTIGFWISVGVLVLCMNNLGAIFAVLLNISSPEDCLPVFGSFLDAFTVRRFWGVTWHQMFRSLLTGHADLIVDNCLPFLSRHSLISRYMRLAIAFFISGAVHYRADQLMGVPNNENGAIIFFMLHALVIMAEDTIAPVVSAVLPLSVRRVLGLFWVLIFFVWSTPAWSYANTRVGNDAASLLPVRLIGPWVARYLNAS
;
A
#
# COMPACT_ATOMS: atom_id res chain seq x y z
N MET A 1 2.27 14.17 23.86
CA MET A 1 3.71 14.49 24.03
C MET A 1 4.27 14.73 22.63
N LEU A 2 4.68 15.96 22.32
CA LEU A 2 5.18 16.33 20.99
C LEU A 2 6.46 15.54 20.70
N ALA A 3 6.49 14.79 19.60
CA ALA A 3 7.74 14.29 19.04
C ALA A 3 8.69 15.48 18.96
N ARG A 4 9.89 15.35 19.55
CA ARG A 4 10.89 16.41 19.64
C ARG A 4 11.16 16.90 18.21
N GLN A 5 10.57 18.03 17.81
CA GLN A 5 10.83 18.61 16.50
C GLN A 5 12.29 19.02 16.50
N VAL A 6 13.08 18.34 15.67
CA VAL A 6 14.50 18.70 15.53
C VAL A 6 14.54 19.99 14.72
N ASP A 7 14.99 21.07 15.35
CA ASP A 7 15.24 22.35 14.67
C ASP A 7 16.56 22.25 13.90
N TYR A 8 16.46 21.82 12.64
CA TYR A 8 17.59 21.58 11.76
C TYR A 8 18.45 22.82 11.49
N SER A 9 17.94 24.02 11.77
CA SER A 9 18.70 25.27 11.64
C SER A 9 19.80 25.44 12.70
N LYS A 10 19.79 24.61 13.74
CA LYS A 10 20.71 24.68 14.89
C LYS A 10 21.73 23.53 14.96
N LEU A 11 21.82 22.70 13.91
CA LEU A 11 22.75 21.58 13.89
C LEU A 11 24.20 22.03 13.63
N PRO A 12 25.20 21.48 14.36
CA PRO A 12 26.61 21.74 14.07
C PRO A 12 26.98 21.32 12.64
N PRO A 13 27.83 22.07 11.92
CA PRO A 13 28.24 21.73 10.55
C PRO A 13 28.84 20.32 10.40
N SER A 14 29.51 19.82 11.44
CA SER A 14 30.09 18.48 11.48
C SER A 14 29.07 17.35 11.50
N GLN A 15 27.83 17.63 11.93
CA GLN A 15 26.74 16.64 11.99
C GLN A 15 25.82 16.72 10.76
N ALA A 16 25.96 17.76 9.93
CA ALA A 16 25.10 17.99 8.77
C ALA A 16 25.13 16.85 7.73
N PRO A 17 26.27 16.21 7.39
CA PRO A 17 26.28 15.13 6.38
C PRO A 17 25.57 13.86 6.86
N ALA A 18 25.85 13.41 8.08
CA ALA A 18 25.18 12.24 8.67
C ALA A 18 23.67 12.48 8.83
N HIS A 19 23.30 13.71 9.17
CA HIS A 19 21.90 14.09 9.28
C HIS A 19 21.21 14.21 7.90
N ALA A 20 21.89 14.72 6.88
CA ALA A 20 21.37 14.74 5.51
C ALA A 20 21.15 13.33 4.97
N ALA A 21 22.09 12.40 5.23
CA ALA A 21 21.93 10.98 4.93
C ALA A 21 20.73 10.36 5.68
N GLY A 22 20.56 10.71 6.96
CA GLY A 22 19.39 10.30 7.75
C GLY A 22 18.06 10.80 7.18
N ILE A 23 18.02 12.01 6.61
CA ILE A 23 16.81 12.56 5.95
C ILE A 23 16.48 11.78 4.68
N LEU A 24 17.48 11.36 3.89
CA LEU A 24 17.26 10.56 2.67
C LEU A 24 16.55 9.23 2.98
N TRP A 25 16.89 8.61 4.12
CA TRP A 25 16.24 7.38 4.58
C TRP A 25 15.00 7.62 5.45
N ASN A 26 14.73 8.85 5.88
CA ASN A 26 13.51 9.24 6.58
C ASN A 26 12.36 9.53 5.60
N MET A 27 11.92 8.50 4.87
CA MET A 27 10.90 8.61 3.83
C MET A 27 9.54 9.11 4.35
N ARG A 28 9.29 8.99 5.66
CA ARG A 28 8.07 9.50 6.33
C ARG A 28 8.25 10.86 7.00
N ARG A 29 9.45 11.44 6.90
CA ARG A 29 9.81 12.74 7.47
C ARG A 29 9.50 12.85 8.96
N ILE A 30 9.68 11.75 9.70
CA ILE A 30 9.46 11.65 11.15
C ILE A 30 10.29 12.73 11.87
N GLY A 31 9.68 13.40 12.85
CA GLY A 31 10.33 14.47 13.62
C GLY A 31 10.42 15.83 12.92
N THR A 32 9.88 15.95 11.70
CA THR A 32 9.84 17.21 10.93
C THR A 32 8.44 17.82 10.93
N ARG A 33 8.31 19.11 10.57
CA ARG A 33 7.01 19.75 10.30
C ARG A 33 6.23 19.12 9.12
N TRP A 34 6.91 18.34 8.29
CA TRP A 34 6.36 17.68 7.10
C TRP A 34 6.10 16.19 7.32
N GLN A 35 6.08 15.73 8.57
CA GLN A 35 5.85 14.33 8.91
C GLN A 35 4.54 13.82 8.31
N VAL A 36 4.61 12.64 7.69
CA VAL A 36 3.43 11.94 7.20
C VAL A 36 2.54 11.57 8.39
N LYS A 37 1.27 12.01 8.35
CA LYS A 37 0.27 11.68 9.38
C LYS A 37 0.11 10.17 9.45
N THR A 38 0.60 9.58 10.53
CA THR A 38 0.52 8.15 10.82
C THR A 38 0.00 7.99 12.25
N ALA A 39 -0.60 6.85 12.58
CA ALA A 39 -0.99 6.56 13.95
C ALA A 39 0.23 6.72 14.88
N ALA A 40 0.08 7.56 15.92
CA ALA A 40 1.14 7.80 16.87
C ALA A 40 1.42 6.53 17.68
N SER A 41 2.70 6.13 17.81
CA SER A 41 3.09 5.19 18.85
C SER A 41 3.07 5.93 20.17
N THR A 42 2.09 5.64 21.03
CA THR A 42 1.90 6.36 22.31
C THR A 42 2.62 5.71 23.49
N SER A 43 3.25 4.55 23.29
CA SER A 43 3.96 3.83 24.35
C SER A 43 5.47 3.95 24.17
N HIS A 44 6.18 4.43 25.19
CA HIS A 44 7.62 4.19 25.31
C HIS A 44 7.85 2.68 25.39
N GLN A 45 8.70 2.16 24.53
CA GLN A 45 9.02 0.73 24.46
C GLN A 45 10.52 0.55 24.65
N SER A 46 10.92 -0.47 25.42
CA SER A 46 12.32 -0.89 25.45
C SER A 46 12.74 -1.40 24.07
N ARG A 47 14.03 -1.28 23.72
CA ARG A 47 14.54 -1.76 22.43
C ARG A 47 14.29 -3.26 22.25
N ALA A 48 14.52 -4.05 23.29
CA ALA A 48 14.25 -5.48 23.28
C ALA A 48 12.76 -5.77 23.05
N GLY A 49 11.86 -5.08 23.77
CA GLY A 49 10.41 -5.25 23.59
C GLY A 49 9.94 -4.86 22.19
N PHE A 50 10.47 -3.77 21.64
CA PHE A 50 10.20 -3.33 20.28
C PHE A 50 10.63 -4.39 19.25
N VAL A 51 11.88 -4.87 19.33
CA VAL A 51 12.42 -5.86 18.41
C VAL A 51 11.63 -7.17 18.50
N LEU A 52 11.39 -7.69 19.71
CA LEU A 52 10.62 -8.92 19.91
C LEU A 52 9.22 -8.81 19.31
N ARG A 53 8.53 -7.69 19.53
CA ARG A 53 7.19 -7.45 18.94
C ARG A 53 7.23 -7.42 17.41
N ARG A 54 8.21 -6.74 16.83
CA ARG A 54 8.36 -6.66 15.37
C ARG A 54 8.70 -8.02 14.77
N VAL A 55 9.59 -8.80 15.39
CA VAL A 55 9.91 -10.17 14.99
C VAL A 55 8.67 -11.05 15.05
N ALA A 56 7.94 -11.06 16.17
CA ALA A 56 6.71 -11.85 16.32
C ALA A 56 5.65 -11.46 15.29
N THR A 57 5.46 -10.16 15.03
CA THR A 57 4.54 -9.66 14.00
C THR A 57 4.96 -10.12 12.60
N THR A 58 6.26 -10.02 12.28
CA THR A 58 6.80 -10.46 10.98
C THR A 58 6.64 -11.96 10.80
N LEU A 59 6.95 -12.77 11.81
CA LEU A 59 6.80 -14.23 11.74
C LEU A 59 5.34 -14.62 11.56
N GLY A 60 4.41 -14.04 12.33
CA GLY A 60 2.97 -14.31 12.17
C GLY A 60 2.47 -13.93 10.76
N ALA A 61 2.87 -12.77 10.25
CA ALA A 61 2.52 -12.33 8.90
C ALA A 61 3.14 -13.23 7.82
N TYR A 62 4.39 -13.66 8.01
CA TYR A 62 5.10 -14.57 7.11
C TYR A 62 4.37 -15.90 6.94
N LEU A 63 3.87 -16.48 8.04
CA LEU A 63 3.11 -17.74 8.00
C LEU A 63 1.82 -17.62 7.19
N VAL A 64 1.17 -16.45 7.20
CA VAL A 64 -0.01 -16.20 6.35
C VAL A 64 0.35 -16.25 4.87
N VAL A 65 1.46 -15.61 4.47
CA VAL A 65 1.90 -15.65 3.07
C VAL A 65 2.34 -17.05 2.69
N ASP A 66 3.13 -17.72 3.53
CA ASP A 66 3.55 -19.11 3.31
C ASP A 66 2.34 -20.02 3.07
N PHE A 67 1.28 -19.88 3.86
CA PHE A 67 0.02 -20.58 3.60
C PHE A 67 -0.59 -20.20 2.23
N LEU A 68 -0.77 -18.91 1.93
CA LEU A 68 -1.37 -18.45 0.68
C LEU A 68 -0.60 -18.93 -0.56
N VAL A 69 0.73 -18.88 -0.52
CA VAL A 69 1.58 -19.35 -1.63
C VAL A 69 1.83 -20.86 -1.59
N SER A 70 1.19 -21.60 -0.68
CA SER A 70 1.14 -23.08 -0.68
C SER A 70 -0.11 -23.62 -1.38
N MET A 71 -1.09 -22.76 -1.64
CA MET A 71 -2.31 -23.15 -2.32
C MET A 71 -1.99 -23.51 -3.78
N PRO A 72 -2.75 -24.44 -4.38
CA PRO A 72 -2.55 -24.79 -5.78
C PRO A 72 -2.72 -23.54 -6.66
N PRO A 73 -1.99 -23.45 -7.78
CA PRO A 73 -2.18 -22.36 -8.72
C PRO A 73 -3.64 -22.35 -9.22
N PRO A 74 -4.20 -21.17 -9.49
CA PRO A 74 -5.57 -21.09 -9.99
C PRO A 74 -5.68 -21.74 -11.37
N ASP A 75 -6.87 -22.27 -11.68
CA ASP A 75 -7.18 -22.73 -13.04
C ASP A 75 -6.96 -21.57 -14.03
N PRO A 76 -6.14 -21.75 -15.09
CA PRO A 76 -5.94 -20.75 -16.14
C PRO A 76 -7.24 -20.17 -16.72
N SER A 77 -8.35 -20.92 -16.70
CA SER A 77 -9.66 -20.46 -17.15
C SER A 77 -10.19 -19.26 -16.36
N LEU A 78 -9.89 -19.18 -15.05
CA LEU A 78 -10.37 -18.13 -14.14
C LEU A 78 -9.58 -16.82 -14.24
N VAL A 79 -8.39 -16.87 -14.86
CA VAL A 79 -7.48 -15.73 -15.02
C VAL A 79 -7.33 -15.30 -16.48
N GLN A 80 -8.24 -15.69 -17.38
CA GLN A 80 -8.21 -15.24 -18.77
C GLN A 80 -8.24 -13.71 -18.89
N ILE A 81 -7.68 -13.18 -19.99
CA ILE A 81 -7.60 -11.73 -20.24
C ILE A 81 -9.00 -11.09 -20.21
N SER A 82 -10.00 -11.75 -20.80
CA SER A 82 -11.40 -11.29 -20.79
C SER A 82 -11.99 -11.16 -19.37
N LYS A 83 -11.56 -12.01 -18.43
CA LYS A 83 -12.03 -12.02 -17.04
C LYS A 83 -11.43 -10.88 -16.20
N ALA A 84 -10.37 -10.22 -16.66
CA ALA A 84 -9.79 -9.02 -16.05
C ALA A 84 -10.58 -7.73 -16.36
N THR A 85 -11.83 -7.86 -16.82
CA THR A 85 -12.65 -6.75 -17.30
C THR A 85 -13.11 -5.78 -16.19
N LEU A 86 -13.08 -4.49 -16.52
CA LEU A 86 -13.66 -3.41 -15.73
C LEU A 86 -15.13 -3.14 -16.09
N PHE A 87 -15.57 -3.45 -17.31
CA PHE A 87 -16.88 -3.00 -17.80
C PHE A 87 -17.81 -4.15 -18.20
N SER A 88 -17.26 -5.26 -18.72
CA SER A 88 -18.02 -6.45 -19.12
C SER A 88 -18.34 -7.38 -17.95
N LEU A 89 -18.78 -6.84 -16.80
CA LEU A 89 -19.04 -7.63 -15.60
C LEU A 89 -20.15 -8.66 -15.77
N HIS A 90 -21.06 -8.44 -16.73
CA HIS A 90 -22.15 -9.34 -17.06
C HIS A 90 -21.68 -10.64 -17.75
N GLU A 91 -20.45 -10.68 -18.27
CA GLU A 91 -19.83 -11.86 -18.88
C GLU A 91 -19.16 -12.79 -17.85
N LEU A 92 -19.23 -12.42 -16.56
CA LEU A 92 -18.65 -13.19 -15.46
C LEU A 92 -19.68 -14.17 -14.89
N HIS A 93 -19.29 -15.43 -14.78
CA HIS A 93 -20.04 -16.45 -14.07
C HIS A 93 -19.82 -16.33 -12.56
N VAL A 94 -20.62 -17.06 -11.78
CA VAL A 94 -20.53 -17.05 -10.30
C VAL A 94 -19.13 -17.45 -9.84
N GLU A 95 -18.52 -18.45 -10.48
CA GLU A 95 -17.16 -18.90 -10.20
C GLU A 95 -16.13 -17.79 -10.43
N ASP A 96 -16.25 -17.01 -11.51
CA ASP A 96 -15.36 -15.88 -11.79
C ASP A 96 -15.47 -14.82 -10.70
N VAL A 97 -16.69 -14.53 -10.22
CA VAL A 97 -16.93 -13.53 -9.16
C VAL A 97 -16.36 -14.01 -7.83
N VAL A 98 -16.58 -15.27 -7.46
CA VAL A 98 -16.03 -15.87 -6.24
C VAL A 98 -14.50 -15.89 -6.29
N PHE A 99 -13.93 -16.26 -7.43
CA PHE A 99 -12.49 -16.24 -7.66
C PHE A 99 -11.93 -14.82 -7.57
N ARG A 100 -12.58 -13.86 -8.23
CA ARG A 100 -12.20 -12.43 -8.19
C ARG A 100 -12.14 -11.88 -6.77
N ILE A 101 -13.14 -12.19 -5.94
CA ILE A 101 -13.17 -11.79 -4.52
C ILE A 101 -11.99 -12.43 -3.77
N SER A 102 -11.84 -13.74 -3.89
CA SER A 102 -10.82 -14.51 -3.18
C SER A 102 -9.40 -14.09 -3.56
N MET A 103 -9.13 -13.97 -4.86
CA MET A 103 -7.86 -13.51 -5.42
C MET A 103 -7.56 -12.07 -4.98
N THR A 104 -8.54 -11.16 -5.03
CA THR A 104 -8.36 -9.78 -4.55
C THR A 104 -7.92 -9.76 -3.09
N ILE A 105 -8.62 -10.49 -2.21
CA ILE A 105 -8.28 -10.56 -0.79
C ILE A 105 -6.87 -11.13 -0.61
N GLY A 106 -6.55 -12.26 -1.26
CA GLY A 106 -5.23 -12.89 -1.20
C GLY A 106 -4.10 -11.99 -1.71
N PHE A 107 -4.33 -11.28 -2.82
CA PHE A 107 -3.37 -10.33 -3.40
C PHE A 107 -3.05 -9.19 -2.42
N TRP A 108 -4.07 -8.51 -1.88
CA TRP A 108 -3.85 -7.39 -0.97
C TRP A 108 -3.27 -7.82 0.39
N ILE A 109 -3.63 -9.00 0.90
CA ILE A 109 -2.96 -9.59 2.07
C ILE A 109 -1.49 -9.84 1.77
N SER A 110 -1.17 -10.48 0.63
CA SER A 110 0.21 -10.82 0.26
C SER A 110 1.08 -9.58 0.10
N VAL A 111 0.60 -8.57 -0.63
CA VAL A 111 1.29 -7.28 -0.78
C VAL A 111 1.43 -6.56 0.57
N GLY A 112 0.38 -6.60 1.40
CA GLY A 112 0.38 -5.99 2.72
C GLY A 112 1.43 -6.61 3.65
N VAL A 113 1.52 -7.94 3.66
CA VAL A 113 2.54 -8.67 4.42
C VAL A 113 3.95 -8.37 3.89
N LEU A 114 4.15 -8.36 2.58
CA LEU A 114 5.46 -8.03 2.00
C LEU A 114 5.94 -6.65 2.47
N VAL A 115 5.06 -5.65 2.38
CA VAL A 115 5.31 -4.30 2.91
C VAL A 115 5.64 -4.33 4.40
N LEU A 116 4.88 -5.08 5.20
CA LEU A 116 5.06 -5.17 6.64
C LEU A 116 6.43 -5.77 6.97
N CYS A 117 6.81 -6.85 6.29
CA CYS A 117 8.10 -7.52 6.44
C CYS A 117 9.24 -6.57 6.11
N MET A 118 9.20 -5.90 4.95
CA MET A 118 10.25 -4.94 4.56
C MET A 118 10.39 -3.80 5.58
N ASN A 119 9.26 -3.22 6.01
CA ASN A 119 9.28 -2.16 7.03
C ASN A 119 9.80 -2.66 8.38
N ASN A 120 9.36 -3.83 8.84
CA ASN A 120 9.78 -4.39 10.12
C ASN A 120 11.26 -4.75 10.11
N LEU A 121 11.76 -5.36 9.04
CA LEU A 121 13.19 -5.67 8.89
C LEU A 121 14.03 -4.39 8.96
N GLY A 122 13.67 -3.37 8.17
CA GLY A 122 14.35 -2.07 8.22
C GLY A 122 14.35 -1.46 9.62
N ALA A 123 13.20 -1.48 10.32
CA ALA A 123 13.08 -0.97 11.68
C ALA A 123 13.89 -1.78 12.72
N ILE A 124 13.91 -3.11 12.60
CA ILE A 124 14.70 -3.99 13.47
C ILE A 124 16.19 -3.67 13.30
N PHE A 125 16.70 -3.65 12.06
CA PHE A 125 18.09 -3.31 11.80
C PHE A 125 18.43 -1.91 12.30
N ALA A 126 17.59 -0.92 12.05
CA ALA A 126 17.82 0.46 12.49
C ALA A 126 17.91 0.56 14.02
N VAL A 127 17.05 -0.15 14.76
CA VAL A 127 17.06 -0.13 16.24
C VAL A 127 18.25 -0.93 16.81
N LEU A 128 18.58 -2.09 16.23
CA LEU A 128 19.73 -2.90 16.67
C LEU A 128 21.07 -2.21 16.42
N LEU A 129 21.21 -1.52 15.29
CA LEU A 129 22.39 -0.73 14.94
C LEU A 129 22.43 0.65 15.61
N ASN A 130 21.47 0.96 16.49
CA ASN A 130 21.38 2.23 17.20
C ASN A 130 21.24 3.46 16.26
N ILE A 131 20.72 3.25 15.04
CA ILE A 131 20.46 4.30 14.03
C ILE A 131 19.16 5.04 14.34
N SER A 132 18.17 4.35 14.92
CA SER A 132 16.86 4.92 15.24
C SER A 132 16.34 4.44 16.58
N SER A 133 15.55 5.28 17.25
CA SER A 133 14.81 4.86 18.43
C SER A 133 13.54 4.07 18.04
N PRO A 134 13.01 3.21 18.92
CA PRO A 134 11.70 2.58 18.72
C PRO A 134 10.59 3.57 18.34
N GLU A 135 10.64 4.78 18.89
CA GLU A 135 9.68 5.85 18.68
C GLU A 135 9.74 6.44 17.26
N ASP A 136 10.90 6.42 16.61
CA ASP A 136 11.07 6.86 15.22
C ASP A 136 10.47 5.85 14.23
N CYS A 137 10.34 4.60 14.67
CA CYS A 137 9.92 3.47 13.86
C CYS A 137 8.40 3.25 13.94
N LEU A 138 7.62 4.25 13.50
CA LEU A 138 6.15 4.19 13.50
C LEU A 138 5.61 3.01 12.65
N PRO A 139 4.38 2.51 12.93
CA PRO A 139 3.70 1.53 12.07
C PRO A 139 3.61 1.99 10.61
N VAL A 140 3.73 1.07 9.65
CA VAL A 140 3.64 1.40 8.21
C VAL A 140 2.19 1.55 7.72
N PHE A 141 1.27 0.90 8.44
CA PHE A 141 -0.17 0.96 8.21
C PHE A 141 -0.85 1.78 9.31
N GLY A 142 -1.93 2.48 8.92
CA GLY A 142 -2.94 2.98 9.85
C GLY A 142 -3.97 1.91 10.21
N SER A 143 -5.05 2.33 10.89
CA SER A 143 -6.17 1.44 11.18
C SER A 143 -6.96 1.12 9.91
N PHE A 144 -7.17 -0.17 9.61
CA PHE A 144 -8.02 -0.57 8.49
C PHE A 144 -9.50 -0.21 8.69
N LEU A 145 -9.93 0.02 9.93
CA LEU A 145 -11.28 0.53 10.22
C LEU A 145 -11.47 1.99 9.77
N ASP A 146 -10.37 2.71 9.51
CA ASP A 146 -10.41 4.05 8.95
C ASP A 146 -10.45 4.06 7.43
N ALA A 147 -10.36 2.91 6.75
CA ALA A 147 -10.35 2.79 5.29
C ALA A 147 -11.75 2.79 4.66
N PHE A 148 -12.67 3.62 5.15
CA PHE A 148 -14.06 3.68 4.67
C PHE A 148 -14.27 4.58 3.44
N THR A 149 -13.19 5.08 2.84
CA THR A 149 -13.19 5.66 1.48
C THR A 149 -11.86 5.33 0.82
N VAL A 150 -11.80 5.30 -0.51
CA VAL A 150 -10.57 5.06 -1.29
C VAL A 150 -9.53 6.12 -0.93
N ARG A 151 -9.96 7.39 -0.76
CA ARG A 151 -9.07 8.46 -0.27
C ARG A 151 -8.43 8.11 1.08
N ARG A 152 -9.19 7.57 2.04
CA ARG A 152 -8.67 7.21 3.37
C ARG A 152 -7.85 5.94 3.34
N PHE A 153 -8.18 4.99 2.47
CA PHE A 153 -7.35 3.81 2.25
C PHE A 153 -5.92 4.23 1.90
N TRP A 154 -5.70 5.02 0.85
CA TRP A 154 -4.34 5.45 0.48
C TRP A 154 -3.77 6.56 1.37
N GLY A 155 -4.62 7.44 1.88
CA GLY A 155 -4.20 8.63 2.62
C GLY A 155 -3.90 8.44 4.10
N VAL A 156 -4.41 7.36 4.69
CA VAL A 156 -4.37 7.12 6.15
C VAL A 156 -3.97 5.69 6.47
N THR A 157 -4.43 4.71 5.69
CA THR A 157 -4.37 3.29 6.09
C THR A 157 -3.22 2.55 5.44
N TRP A 158 -3.18 2.51 4.11
CA TRP A 158 -2.25 1.71 3.32
C TRP A 158 -0.84 2.28 3.35
N HIS A 159 0.19 1.44 3.21
CA HIS A 159 1.63 1.75 3.28
C HIS A 159 1.98 3.25 3.17
N GLN A 160 2.34 3.88 4.30
CA GLN A 160 2.59 5.33 4.34
C GLN A 160 4.03 5.73 3.98
N MET A 161 4.91 4.76 3.69
CA MET A 161 6.34 5.02 3.54
C MET A 161 6.69 5.79 2.26
N PHE A 162 6.10 5.48 1.11
CA PHE A 162 6.34 6.23 -0.13
C PHE A 162 5.48 7.50 -0.29
N ARG A 163 4.61 7.82 0.67
CA ARG A 163 3.66 8.93 0.53
C ARG A 163 4.36 10.26 0.27
N SER A 164 5.37 10.60 1.09
CA SER A 164 6.04 11.91 0.97
C SER A 164 6.84 12.02 -0.32
N LEU A 165 7.38 10.90 -0.82
CA LEU A 165 8.07 10.83 -2.10
C LEU A 165 7.09 11.10 -3.24
N LEU A 166 5.98 10.37 -3.31
CA LEU A 166 5.00 10.52 -4.39
C LEU A 166 4.39 11.92 -4.39
N THR A 167 3.93 12.42 -3.25
CA THR A 167 3.30 13.75 -3.18
C THR A 167 4.31 14.87 -3.37
N GLY A 168 5.58 14.69 -2.96
CA GLY A 168 6.63 15.68 -3.15
C GLY A 168 7.00 15.86 -4.62
N HIS A 169 7.08 14.78 -5.40
CA HIS A 169 7.31 14.87 -6.84
C HIS A 169 6.11 15.46 -7.57
N ALA A 170 4.90 15.06 -7.19
CA ALA A 170 3.68 15.68 -7.71
C ALA A 170 3.63 17.18 -7.40
N ASP A 171 4.09 17.58 -6.21
CA ASP A 171 4.16 18.98 -5.84
C ASP A 171 5.13 19.76 -6.73
N LEU A 172 6.33 19.22 -6.92
CA LEU A 172 7.37 19.81 -7.76
C LEU A 172 6.90 19.96 -9.21
N ILE A 173 6.27 18.94 -9.77
CA ILE A 173 5.78 18.97 -11.16
C ILE A 173 4.71 20.04 -11.32
N VAL A 174 3.71 20.09 -10.43
CA VAL A 174 2.63 21.07 -10.56
C VAL A 174 3.13 22.49 -10.29
N ASP A 175 3.99 22.68 -9.29
CA ASP A 175 4.53 24.01 -8.95
C ASP A 175 5.38 24.58 -10.11
N ASN A 176 6.13 23.75 -10.84
CA ASN A 176 6.99 24.20 -11.95
C ASN A 176 6.27 24.27 -13.30
N CYS A 177 5.39 23.31 -13.62
CA CYS A 177 4.73 23.24 -14.92
C CYS A 177 3.44 24.08 -14.98
N LEU A 178 2.79 24.33 -13.83
CA LEU A 178 1.54 25.07 -13.74
C LEU A 178 1.62 26.19 -12.68
N PRO A 179 2.63 27.07 -12.73
CA PRO A 179 2.90 28.07 -11.68
C PRO A 179 1.79 29.12 -11.53
N PHE A 180 0.96 29.27 -12.57
CA PHE A 180 -0.19 30.20 -12.58
C PHE A 180 -1.40 29.67 -11.81
N LEU A 181 -1.45 28.38 -11.46
CA LEU A 181 -2.53 27.84 -10.65
C LEU A 181 -2.28 28.10 -9.16
N SER A 182 -3.27 28.68 -8.48
CA SER A 182 -3.22 28.76 -7.01
C SER A 182 -3.07 27.36 -6.41
N ARG A 183 -2.15 27.19 -5.47
CA ARG A 183 -1.92 25.91 -4.75
C ARG A 183 -3.19 25.39 -4.07
N HIS A 184 -4.09 26.29 -3.69
CA HIS A 184 -5.37 25.98 -3.04
C HIS A 184 -6.51 25.75 -4.02
N SER A 185 -6.30 25.96 -5.32
CA SER A 185 -7.32 25.69 -6.33
C SER A 185 -7.63 24.19 -6.42
N LEU A 186 -8.88 23.88 -6.77
CA LEU A 186 -9.34 22.51 -6.97
C LEU A 186 -8.53 21.80 -8.08
N ILE A 187 -8.22 22.53 -9.15
CA ILE A 187 -7.43 22.04 -10.28
C ILE A 187 -6.03 21.63 -9.79
N SER A 188 -5.33 22.50 -9.05
CA SER A 188 -3.98 22.18 -8.53
C SER A 188 -4.02 20.94 -7.63
N ARG A 189 -5.03 20.83 -6.75
CA ARG A 189 -5.22 19.68 -5.86
C ARG A 189 -5.40 18.36 -6.64
N TYR A 190 -6.23 18.36 -7.68
CA TYR A 190 -6.51 17.16 -8.48
C TYR A 190 -5.39 16.82 -9.45
N MET A 191 -4.65 17.80 -9.97
CA MET A 191 -3.44 17.54 -10.75
C MET A 191 -2.36 16.85 -9.90
N ARG A 192 -2.12 17.32 -8.66
CA ARG A 192 -1.17 16.67 -7.75
C ARG A 192 -1.60 15.25 -7.40
N LEU A 193 -2.90 15.03 -7.18
CA LEU A 193 -3.45 13.70 -6.94
C LEU A 193 -3.20 12.78 -8.14
N ALA A 194 -3.57 13.21 -9.35
CA ALA A 194 -3.40 12.44 -10.58
C ALA A 194 -1.92 12.12 -10.84
N ILE A 195 -1.02 13.10 -10.69
CA ILE A 195 0.43 12.89 -10.88
C ILE A 195 0.99 11.93 -9.85
N ALA A 196 0.61 12.03 -8.56
CA ALA A 196 1.08 11.10 -7.53
C ALA A 196 0.67 9.65 -7.84
N PHE A 197 -0.59 9.44 -8.28
CA PHE A 197 -1.06 8.13 -8.71
C PHE A 197 -0.41 7.66 -10.01
N PHE A 198 -0.17 8.56 -10.98
CA PHE A 198 0.54 8.24 -12.20
C PHE A 198 1.98 7.76 -11.93
N ILE A 199 2.72 8.46 -11.07
CA ILE A 199 4.09 8.06 -10.67
C ILE A 199 4.04 6.67 -10.01
N SER A 200 3.09 6.43 -9.11
CA SER A 200 2.90 5.12 -8.48
C SER A 200 2.62 4.03 -9.53
N GLY A 201 1.70 4.30 -10.46
CA GLY A 201 1.38 3.40 -11.57
C GLY A 201 2.55 3.12 -12.49
N ALA A 202 3.39 4.11 -12.78
CA ALA A 202 4.58 3.94 -13.61
C ALA A 202 5.64 3.06 -12.94
N VAL A 203 5.86 3.23 -11.62
CA VAL A 203 6.77 2.37 -10.85
C VAL A 203 6.28 0.91 -10.87
N HIS A 204 4.99 0.68 -10.62
CA HIS A 204 4.42 -0.66 -10.68
C HIS A 204 4.41 -1.25 -12.10
N TYR A 205 4.14 -0.43 -13.12
CA TYR A 205 4.23 -0.86 -14.52
C TYR A 205 5.63 -1.40 -14.85
N ARG A 206 6.69 -0.69 -14.45
CA ARG A 206 8.07 -1.15 -14.64
C ARG A 206 8.39 -2.39 -13.81
N ALA A 207 7.89 -2.49 -12.58
CA ALA A 207 8.07 -3.67 -11.75
C ALA A 207 7.44 -4.91 -12.40
N ASP A 208 6.20 -4.78 -12.86
CA ASP A 208 5.46 -5.85 -13.55
C ASP A 208 6.18 -6.30 -14.84
N GLN A 209 6.75 -5.37 -15.62
CA GLN A 209 7.58 -5.71 -16.78
C GLN A 209 8.81 -6.53 -16.40
N LEU A 210 9.51 -6.16 -15.32
CA LEU A 210 10.67 -6.90 -14.82
C LEU A 210 10.27 -8.28 -14.29
N MET A 211 9.02 -8.45 -13.87
CA MET A 211 8.42 -9.73 -13.49
C MET A 211 7.89 -10.53 -14.69
N GLY A 212 8.02 -10.02 -15.93
CA GLY A 212 7.64 -10.73 -17.15
C GLY A 212 6.24 -10.42 -17.68
N VAL A 213 5.50 -9.47 -17.09
CA VAL A 213 4.17 -9.08 -17.58
C VAL A 213 4.29 -8.32 -18.92
N PRO A 214 3.63 -8.80 -20.00
CA PRO A 214 3.62 -8.12 -21.30
C PRO A 214 2.98 -6.72 -21.25
N ASN A 215 3.46 -5.79 -22.08
CA ASN A 215 2.99 -4.39 -22.10
C ASN A 215 1.50 -4.23 -22.36
N ASN A 216 0.92 -5.08 -23.21
CA ASN A 216 -0.49 -5.07 -23.59
C ASN A 216 -1.41 -5.63 -22.49
N GLU A 217 -0.85 -6.35 -21.51
CA GLU A 217 -1.59 -6.90 -20.36
C GLU A 217 -1.33 -6.14 -19.06
N ASN A 218 -0.34 -5.24 -19.05
CA ASN A 218 0.06 -4.50 -17.87
C ASN A 218 -0.92 -3.35 -17.56
N GLY A 219 -1.87 -3.62 -16.67
CA GLY A 219 -2.88 -2.65 -16.25
C GLY A 219 -2.50 -1.75 -15.07
N ALA A 220 -1.23 -1.71 -14.64
CA ALA A 220 -0.83 -0.95 -13.45
C ALA A 220 -1.21 0.54 -13.56
N ILE A 221 -0.85 1.22 -14.66
CA ILE A 221 -1.19 2.65 -14.85
C ILE A 221 -2.71 2.86 -14.83
N ILE A 222 -3.47 1.99 -15.49
CA ILE A 222 -4.95 2.05 -15.53
C ILE A 222 -5.49 1.93 -14.10
N PHE A 223 -5.03 0.94 -13.35
CA PHE A 223 -5.43 0.72 -11.96
C PHE A 223 -5.18 1.94 -11.09
N PHE A 224 -3.95 2.48 -11.07
CA PHE A 224 -3.64 3.63 -10.21
C PHE A 224 -4.34 4.92 -10.66
N MET A 225 -4.48 5.18 -11.95
CA MET A 225 -5.22 6.35 -12.44
C MET A 225 -6.72 6.26 -12.11
N LEU A 226 -7.31 5.06 -12.19
CA LEU A 226 -8.70 4.84 -11.80
C LEU A 226 -8.94 5.23 -10.32
N HIS A 227 -7.98 4.97 -9.43
CA HIS A 227 -8.07 5.37 -8.03
C HIS A 227 -8.06 6.89 -7.85
N ALA A 228 -7.28 7.62 -8.65
CA ALA A 228 -7.31 9.08 -8.63
C ALA A 228 -8.70 9.60 -9.04
N LEU A 229 -9.29 9.04 -10.10
CA LEU A 229 -10.64 9.40 -10.56
C LEU A 229 -11.71 9.10 -9.52
N VAL A 230 -11.67 7.91 -8.91
CA VAL A 230 -12.63 7.54 -7.86
C VAL A 230 -12.51 8.45 -6.64
N ILE A 231 -11.29 8.83 -6.26
CA ILE A 231 -11.09 9.79 -5.18
C ILE A 231 -11.69 11.17 -5.51
N MET A 232 -11.59 11.63 -6.76
CA MET A 232 -12.23 12.89 -7.19
C MET A 232 -13.77 12.78 -7.16
N ALA A 233 -14.32 11.61 -7.52
CA ALA A 233 -15.75 11.34 -7.40
C ALA A 233 -16.21 11.30 -5.94
N GLU A 234 -15.47 10.60 -5.06
CA GLU A 234 -15.71 10.55 -3.61
C GLU A 234 -15.76 11.96 -3.00
N ASP A 235 -14.80 12.82 -3.36
CA ASP A 235 -14.76 14.20 -2.88
C ASP A 235 -15.99 15.01 -3.29
N THR A 236 -16.52 14.75 -4.49
CA THR A 236 -17.69 15.46 -5.03
C THR A 236 -18.97 15.08 -4.29
N ILE A 237 -19.14 13.80 -3.95
CA ILE A 237 -20.34 13.30 -3.25
C ILE A 237 -20.23 13.41 -1.72
N ALA A 238 -19.02 13.54 -1.17
CA ALA A 238 -18.78 13.53 0.28
C ALA A 238 -19.62 14.54 1.08
N PRO A 239 -19.86 15.79 0.63
CA PRO A 239 -20.72 16.73 1.35
C PRO A 239 -22.16 16.24 1.47
N VAL A 240 -22.73 15.70 0.39
CA VAL A 240 -24.10 15.16 0.36
C VAL A 240 -24.22 13.96 1.29
N VAL A 241 -23.31 12.99 1.15
CA VAL A 241 -23.27 11.79 1.99
C VAL A 241 -23.11 12.16 3.48
N SER A 242 -22.30 13.17 3.79
CA SER A 242 -22.07 13.64 5.16
C SER A 242 -23.26 14.40 5.76
N ALA A 243 -24.08 15.04 4.93
CA ALA A 243 -25.30 15.72 5.36
C ALA A 243 -26.44 14.74 5.64
N VAL A 244 -26.49 13.62 4.92
CA VAL A 244 -27.58 12.64 5.02
C VAL A 244 -27.29 11.52 6.01
N LEU A 245 -26.04 11.05 6.09
CA LEU A 245 -25.68 9.85 6.85
C LEU A 245 -24.80 10.15 8.08
N PRO A 246 -25.12 9.61 9.26
CA PRO A 246 -24.25 9.71 10.43
C PRO A 246 -22.92 8.98 10.19
N LEU A 247 -21.88 9.37 10.93
CA LEU A 247 -20.53 8.86 10.72
C LEU A 247 -20.43 7.33 10.88
N SER A 248 -21.18 6.73 11.80
CA SER A 248 -21.21 5.28 12.01
C SER A 248 -21.67 4.54 10.75
N VAL A 249 -22.77 5.00 10.14
CA VAL A 249 -23.31 4.41 8.90
C VAL A 249 -22.35 4.65 7.74
N ARG A 250 -21.79 5.86 7.62
CA ARG A 250 -20.77 6.17 6.59
C ARG A 250 -19.55 5.26 6.67
N ARG A 251 -19.10 4.92 7.90
CA ARG A 251 -17.98 4.00 8.10
C ARG A 251 -18.30 2.60 7.59
N VAL A 252 -19.45 2.04 7.99
CA VAL A 252 -19.83 0.68 7.59
C VAL A 252 -20.03 0.59 6.08
N LEU A 253 -20.88 1.46 5.50
CA LEU A 253 -21.14 1.47 4.07
C LEU A 253 -19.87 1.78 3.26
N GLY A 254 -19.03 2.67 3.78
CA GLY A 254 -17.76 3.01 3.17
C GLY A 254 -16.75 1.87 3.14
N LEU A 255 -16.71 1.01 4.17
CA LEU A 255 -15.87 -0.19 4.15
C LEU A 255 -16.33 -1.18 3.08
N PHE A 256 -17.64 -1.39 2.93
CA PHE A 256 -18.18 -2.20 1.83
C PHE A 256 -17.88 -1.59 0.47
N TRP A 257 -18.06 -0.28 0.32
CA TRP A 257 -17.73 0.45 -0.90
C TRP A 257 -16.28 0.25 -1.31
N VAL A 258 -15.34 0.44 -0.38
CA VAL A 258 -13.91 0.24 -0.67
C VAL A 258 -13.64 -1.21 -1.05
N LEU A 259 -14.19 -2.20 -0.34
CA LEU A 259 -14.02 -3.61 -0.70
C LEU A 259 -14.54 -3.91 -2.11
N ILE A 260 -15.77 -3.47 -2.43
CA ILE A 260 -16.38 -3.65 -3.76
C ILE A 260 -15.52 -3.00 -4.84
N PHE A 261 -15.03 -1.78 -4.60
CA PHE A 261 -14.18 -1.06 -5.54
C PHE A 261 -12.84 -1.76 -5.78
N PHE A 262 -12.22 -2.35 -4.74
CA PHE A 262 -11.00 -3.13 -4.92
C PHE A 262 -11.28 -4.46 -5.63
N VAL A 263 -12.36 -5.17 -5.30
CA VAL A 263 -12.76 -6.39 -6.04
C VAL A 263 -12.97 -6.06 -7.52
N TRP A 264 -13.61 -4.92 -7.81
CA TRP A 264 -13.82 -4.44 -9.17
C TRP A 264 -12.53 -4.02 -9.89
N SER A 265 -11.62 -3.30 -9.25
CA SER A 265 -10.45 -2.74 -9.96
C SER A 265 -9.23 -3.66 -10.00
N THR A 266 -9.01 -4.50 -8.98
CA THR A 266 -7.77 -5.27 -8.79
C THR A 266 -7.44 -6.25 -9.94
N PRO A 267 -8.41 -6.98 -10.55
CA PRO A 267 -8.10 -7.91 -11.64
C PRO A 267 -7.45 -7.28 -12.86
N ALA A 268 -7.80 -6.03 -13.18
CA ALA A 268 -7.22 -5.30 -14.30
C ALA A 268 -5.69 -5.14 -14.18
N TRP A 269 -5.15 -5.23 -12.96
CA TRP A 269 -3.72 -5.20 -12.69
C TRP A 269 -3.14 -6.57 -12.32
N SER A 270 -3.79 -7.28 -11.40
CA SER A 270 -3.26 -8.50 -10.78
C SER A 270 -3.35 -9.76 -11.65
N TYR A 271 -4.37 -9.93 -12.49
CA TYR A 271 -4.53 -11.19 -13.25
C TYR A 271 -3.37 -11.43 -14.22
N ALA A 272 -2.80 -10.37 -14.80
CA ALA A 272 -1.63 -10.49 -15.66
C ALA A 272 -0.43 -11.05 -14.89
N ASN A 273 -0.19 -10.58 -13.68
CA ASN A 273 0.84 -11.11 -12.79
C ASN A 273 0.60 -12.58 -12.44
N THR A 274 -0.66 -12.98 -12.21
CA THR A 274 -1.02 -14.38 -11.96
C THR A 274 -0.78 -15.28 -13.17
N ARG A 275 -1.10 -14.81 -14.39
CA ARG A 275 -0.91 -15.56 -15.65
C ARG A 275 0.55 -15.82 -15.98
N VAL A 276 1.45 -14.90 -15.63
CA VAL A 276 2.89 -15.12 -15.82
C VAL A 276 3.37 -16.35 -15.04
N GLY A 277 2.67 -16.74 -13.97
CA GLY A 277 2.93 -18.00 -13.27
C GLY A 277 4.29 -18.01 -12.56
N ASN A 278 4.82 -16.83 -12.21
CA ASN A 278 6.02 -16.74 -11.37
C ASN A 278 5.80 -17.57 -10.12
N ASP A 279 6.77 -18.43 -9.79
CA ASP A 279 6.69 -19.29 -8.62
C ASP A 279 6.61 -18.41 -7.37
N ALA A 280 5.41 -18.22 -6.84
CA ALA A 280 5.19 -17.42 -5.65
C ALA A 280 5.94 -18.00 -4.43
N ALA A 281 6.33 -19.28 -4.48
CA ALA A 281 7.18 -19.88 -3.47
C ALA A 281 8.61 -19.36 -3.49
N SER A 282 9.12 -18.95 -4.65
CA SER A 282 10.45 -18.34 -4.78
C SER A 282 10.57 -16.99 -4.06
N LEU A 283 9.45 -16.34 -3.74
CA LEU A 283 9.41 -15.10 -2.95
C LEU A 283 9.75 -15.33 -1.47
N LEU A 284 9.70 -16.58 -1.01
CA LEU A 284 9.95 -16.94 0.39
C LEU A 284 11.28 -17.68 0.52
N PRO A 285 12.23 -17.21 1.35
CA PRO A 285 13.51 -17.89 1.53
C PRO A 285 13.37 -19.27 2.19
N VAL A 286 12.31 -19.50 2.99
CA VAL A 286 12.07 -20.75 3.71
C VAL A 286 10.57 -21.08 3.74
N ARG A 287 10.18 -22.30 3.41
CA ARG A 287 8.77 -22.76 3.48
C ARG A 287 8.55 -23.53 4.78
N LEU A 288 7.78 -22.99 5.72
CA LEU A 288 7.52 -23.57 7.04
C LEU A 288 6.24 -24.44 7.03
N ILE A 289 5.18 -23.95 6.37
CA ILE A 289 3.86 -24.57 6.27
C ILE A 289 3.68 -25.30 4.93
N GLY A 290 4.30 -24.81 3.85
CA GLY A 290 4.12 -25.39 2.51
C GLY A 290 4.33 -26.90 2.37
N PRO A 291 5.37 -27.51 2.98
CA PRO A 291 5.55 -28.95 2.94
C PRO A 291 4.39 -29.74 3.56
N TRP A 292 3.71 -29.19 4.57
CA TRP A 292 2.56 -29.81 5.22
C TRP A 292 1.28 -29.68 4.39
N VAL A 293 1.06 -28.49 3.82
CA VAL A 293 -0.09 -28.24 2.94
C VAL A 293 -0.03 -29.13 1.70
N ALA A 294 1.15 -29.23 1.05
CA ALA A 294 1.33 -30.11 -0.10
C ALA A 294 1.04 -31.58 0.22
N ARG A 295 1.46 -32.06 1.40
CA ARG A 295 1.16 -33.43 1.86
C ARG A 295 -0.33 -33.67 2.06
N TYR A 296 -1.05 -32.70 2.64
CA TYR A 296 -2.48 -32.82 2.86
C TYR A 296 -3.27 -32.80 1.55
N LEU A 297 -2.93 -31.88 0.63
CA LEU A 297 -3.60 -31.76 -0.67
C LEU A 297 -3.32 -32.95 -1.60
N ASN A 298 -2.15 -33.58 -1.49
CA ASN A 298 -1.82 -34.79 -2.26
C ASN A 298 -2.39 -36.08 -1.66
N ALA A 299 -2.90 -36.03 -0.43
CA ALA A 299 -3.50 -37.18 0.26
C ALA A 299 -5.04 -37.23 0.13
N SER A 300 -5.65 -36.20 -0.47
CA SER A 300 -7.08 -36.06 -0.78
C SER A 300 -7.36 -36.24 -2.25
#